data_AF-A0A358HUB8-F1
#
_entry.id   AF-A0A358HUB8-F1
#
_cell.length_a   1.000
_cell.length_b   1.000
_cell.length_c   1.000
_cell.angle_alpha   90.00
_cell.angle_beta   90.00
_cell.angle_gamma   90.00
#
_symmetry.space_group_name_H-M   'P 1'
#
loop_
_entity.id
_entity.type
_entity.pdbx_description
1 polymer ?
#
loop_
_entity_poly.entity_id
_entity_poly.type
_entity_poly.pdbx_seq_one_letter_code
_entity_poly.pdbx_strand_id
1 'polypeptide(L)'
;MNFAPGDPALMLTVLRSAGENLDRSMLLGRVLSLFCTDDDGNQVAIEDNADLQRRIENAVTHLEMAGLICQTAGAELSITSLGTAMMMAYPLGIDDGVLCSLPAFRNQMYETNAPVVRQRYLPNSALGSGFSAGLDAHRLTENPYPSDSRDHEDWLMGWDEALDQSKREAETLLN
;
A
#
# COMPACT_ATOMS: atom_id res chain seq x y z
N MET A 1 -12.03 4.59 2.57
CA MET A 1 -11.59 3.44 1.74
C MET A 1 -11.55 2.23 2.66
N ASN A 2 -12.52 1.32 2.55
CA ASN A 2 -12.50 0.07 3.32
C ASN A 2 -11.58 -0.90 2.55
N PHE A 3 -10.30 -0.88 2.89
CA PHE A 3 -9.32 -1.86 2.42
C PHE A 3 -9.62 -3.16 3.19
N ALA A 4 -10.48 -4.01 2.61
CA ALA A 4 -10.63 -5.36 3.12
C ALA A 4 -9.41 -6.14 2.63
N PRO A 5 -8.52 -6.61 3.51
CA PRO A 5 -7.33 -7.35 3.12
C PRO A 5 -7.71 -8.54 2.24
N GLY A 6 -6.86 -8.83 1.25
CA GLY A 6 -7.05 -9.96 0.34
C GLY A 6 -7.21 -11.26 1.13
N ASP A 7 -8.38 -11.89 1.03
CA ASP A 7 -8.67 -13.19 1.62
C ASP A 7 -7.72 -14.23 0.98
N PRO A 8 -6.79 -14.84 1.74
CA PRO A 8 -5.77 -15.72 1.17
C PRO A 8 -6.37 -16.94 0.46
N ALA A 9 -7.51 -17.44 0.96
CA ALA A 9 -8.21 -18.57 0.35
C ALA A 9 -8.85 -18.16 -0.99
N LEU A 10 -9.36 -16.93 -1.09
CA LEU A 10 -9.87 -16.37 -2.33
C LEU A 10 -8.75 -16.19 -3.36
N MET A 11 -7.63 -15.60 -2.97
CA MET A 11 -6.45 -15.42 -3.84
C MET A 11 -5.95 -16.76 -4.39
N LEU A 12 -5.89 -17.79 -3.55
CA LEU A 12 -5.51 -19.14 -3.95
C LEU A 12 -6.51 -19.77 -4.93
N THR A 13 -7.81 -19.54 -4.71
CA THR A 13 -8.86 -20.05 -5.60
C THR A 13 -8.79 -19.41 -6.97
N VAL A 14 -8.52 -18.10 -7.03
CA VAL A 14 -8.27 -17.38 -8.28
C VAL A 14 -7.03 -17.93 -9.00
N LEU A 15 -5.92 -18.13 -8.28
CA LEU A 15 -4.69 -18.70 -8.84
C LEU A 15 -4.88 -20.11 -9.40
N ARG A 16 -5.57 -20.99 -8.67
CA ARG A 16 -5.87 -22.36 -9.13
C ARG A 16 -6.76 -22.35 -10.38
N SER A 17 -7.73 -21.45 -10.41
CA SER A 17 -8.62 -21.29 -11.57
C SER A 17 -7.85 -20.75 -12.79
N ALA A 18 -6.90 -19.85 -12.58
CA ALA A 18 -6.00 -19.39 -13.63
C ALA A 18 -5.04 -20.49 -14.13
N GLY A 19 -4.63 -21.41 -13.26
CA GLY A 19 -3.86 -22.59 -13.64
C GLY A 19 -4.61 -23.57 -14.56
N GLU A 20 -5.95 -23.54 -14.50
CA GLU A 20 -6.83 -24.34 -15.34
C GLU A 20 -7.36 -23.56 -16.56
N ASN A 21 -6.93 -22.30 -16.76
CA ASN A 21 -7.41 -21.38 -17.80
C ASN A 21 -8.94 -21.16 -17.77
N LEU A 22 -9.50 -21.06 -16.57
CA LEU A 22 -10.94 -20.85 -16.42
C LEU A 22 -11.34 -19.40 -16.74
N ASP A 23 -12.54 -19.26 -17.31
CA ASP A 23 -13.20 -17.97 -17.47
C ASP A 23 -13.79 -17.45 -16.15
N ARG A 24 -14.27 -16.20 -16.19
CA ARG A 24 -14.84 -15.48 -15.03
C ARG A 24 -16.08 -16.15 -14.45
N SER A 25 -16.92 -16.77 -15.27
CA SER A 25 -18.17 -17.42 -14.84
C SER A 25 -17.86 -18.74 -14.11
N MET A 26 -16.88 -19.49 -14.60
CA MET A 26 -16.39 -20.71 -13.96
C MET A 26 -15.66 -20.42 -12.65
N LEU A 27 -14.88 -19.33 -12.58
CA LEU A 27 -14.27 -18.85 -11.33
C LEU A 27 -15.34 -18.54 -10.27
N LEU A 28 -16.39 -17.79 -10.64
CA LEU A 28 -17.49 -17.47 -9.73
C LEU A 28 -18.18 -18.74 -9.24
N GLY A 29 -18.50 -19.68 -10.14
CA GLY A 29 -19.07 -20.98 -9.77
C GLY A 29 -18.19 -21.76 -8.79
N ARG A 30 -16.86 -21.71 -8.96
CA ARG A 30 -15.90 -22.36 -8.07
C ARG A 30 -15.88 -21.70 -6.70
N VAL A 31 -15.86 -20.37 -6.64
CA VAL A 31 -15.92 -19.62 -5.38
C VAL A 31 -17.22 -19.90 -4.63
N LEU A 32 -18.37 -19.91 -5.33
CA LEU A 32 -19.66 -20.25 -4.73
C LEU A 32 -19.72 -21.72 -4.25
N SER A 33 -18.95 -22.61 -4.87
CA SER A 33 -18.84 -24.01 -4.44
C SER A 33 -17.89 -24.21 -3.25
N LEU A 34 -17.15 -23.18 -2.82
CA LEU A 34 -16.32 -23.28 -1.64
C LEU A 34 -17.21 -23.36 -0.40
N PHE A 35 -16.87 -24.30 0.46
CA PHE A 35 -17.50 -24.40 1.76
C PHE A 35 -16.81 -23.44 2.72
N CYS A 36 -17.53 -22.42 3.16
CA CYS A 36 -17.16 -21.65 4.35
C CYS A 36 -17.88 -22.25 5.55
N THR A 37 -17.21 -22.27 6.69
CA THR A 37 -17.84 -22.52 7.99
C THR A 37 -17.82 -21.23 8.79
N ASP A 38 -18.92 -20.91 9.49
CA ASP A 38 -18.91 -19.82 10.48
C ASP A 38 -18.09 -20.21 11.71
N ASP A 39 -17.94 -19.27 12.66
CA ASP A 39 -17.23 -19.49 13.92
C ASP A 39 -17.85 -20.62 14.77
N ASP A 40 -19.11 -20.98 14.51
CA ASP A 40 -19.86 -22.05 15.15
C ASP A 40 -19.73 -23.40 14.40
N GLY A 41 -18.97 -23.45 13.29
CA GLY A 41 -18.77 -24.65 12.48
C GLY A 41 -19.92 -25.00 11.53
N ASN A 42 -20.93 -24.14 11.40
CA ASN A 42 -22.01 -24.32 10.44
C ASN A 42 -21.55 -23.95 9.04
N GLN A 43 -21.99 -24.73 8.06
CA GLN A 43 -21.70 -24.45 6.66
C GLN A 43 -22.48 -23.20 6.22
N VAL A 44 -21.75 -22.14 5.86
CA VAL A 44 -22.30 -20.92 5.29
C VAL A 44 -22.30 -21.08 3.78
N ALA A 45 -23.50 -21.00 3.18
CA ALA A 45 -23.62 -20.89 1.74
C ALA A 45 -23.11 -19.51 1.31
N ILE A 46 -22.11 -19.51 0.43
CA ILE A 46 -21.64 -18.27 -0.20
C ILE A 46 -22.68 -17.88 -1.24
N GLU A 47 -23.28 -16.70 -1.08
CA GLU A 47 -24.25 -16.17 -2.03
C GLU A 47 -23.58 -15.25 -3.05
N ASP A 48 -24.04 -15.31 -4.30
CA ASP A 48 -23.64 -14.35 -5.32
C ASP A 48 -24.24 -12.98 -4.98
N ASN A 49 -23.39 -12.06 -4.52
CA ASN A 49 -23.76 -10.70 -4.21
C ASN A 49 -22.68 -9.73 -4.70
N ALA A 50 -23.04 -8.45 -4.78
CA ALA A 50 -22.16 -7.41 -5.28
C ALA A 50 -20.84 -7.27 -4.47
N ASP A 51 -20.85 -7.62 -3.17
CA ASP A 51 -19.64 -7.57 -2.35
C ASP A 51 -18.68 -8.72 -2.69
N LEU A 52 -19.19 -9.94 -2.87
CA LEU A 52 -18.41 -11.09 -3.30
C LEU A 52 -17.79 -10.85 -4.68
N GLN A 53 -18.58 -10.35 -5.64
CA GLN A 53 -18.09 -10.01 -6.96
C GLN A 53 -16.96 -8.99 -6.87
N ARG A 54 -17.13 -7.92 -6.10
CA ARG A 54 -16.09 -6.91 -5.85
C ARG A 54 -14.83 -7.50 -5.21
N ARG A 55 -14.96 -8.44 -4.27
CA ARG A 55 -13.82 -9.13 -3.64
C ARG A 55 -13.07 -10.00 -4.65
N ILE A 56 -13.77 -10.73 -5.52
CA ILE A 56 -13.17 -11.52 -6.60
C ILE A 56 -12.41 -10.59 -7.55
N GLU A 57 -13.01 -9.46 -7.94
CA GLU A 57 -12.38 -8.50 -8.86
C GLU A 57 -11.11 -7.88 -8.26
N ASN A 58 -11.14 -7.52 -6.97
CA ASN A 58 -9.96 -7.03 -6.27
C ASN A 58 -8.87 -8.10 -6.23
N ALA A 59 -9.22 -9.36 -5.95
CA ALA A 59 -8.26 -10.47 -5.92
C ALA A 59 -7.61 -10.69 -7.30
N VAL A 60 -8.39 -10.72 -8.37
CA VAL A 60 -7.88 -10.81 -9.74
C VAL A 60 -6.93 -9.64 -10.04
N THR A 61 -7.36 -8.41 -9.75
CA THR A 61 -6.56 -7.20 -10.00
C THR A 61 -5.22 -7.25 -9.25
N HIS A 62 -5.23 -7.64 -7.97
CA HIS A 62 -4.02 -7.72 -7.17
C HIS A 62 -3.04 -8.77 -7.71
N LEU A 63 -3.55 -9.94 -8.10
CA LEU A 63 -2.74 -11.02 -8.67
C LEU A 63 -2.17 -10.65 -10.05
N GLU A 64 -2.91 -9.89 -10.85
CA GLU A 64 -2.43 -9.32 -12.12
C GLU A 64 -1.34 -8.27 -11.91
N MET A 65 -1.55 -7.33 -10.98
CA MET A 65 -0.55 -6.32 -10.60
C MET A 65 0.75 -6.98 -10.10
N ALA A 66 0.62 -8.10 -9.41
CA ALA A 66 1.75 -8.90 -8.94
C ALA A 66 2.41 -9.76 -10.04
N GLY A 67 1.84 -9.79 -11.25
CA GLY A 67 2.33 -10.59 -12.38
C GLY A 67 2.17 -12.10 -12.17
N LEU A 68 1.26 -12.52 -11.30
CA LEU A 68 1.00 -13.93 -10.98
C LEU A 68 0.01 -14.57 -11.96
N ILE A 69 -0.88 -13.77 -12.52
CA ILE A 69 -1.84 -14.18 -13.55
C ILE A 69 -1.85 -13.13 -14.67
N CYS A 70 -2.38 -13.51 -15.82
CA CYS A 70 -2.64 -12.62 -16.95
C CYS A 70 -4.01 -12.94 -17.54
N GLN A 71 -4.77 -11.90 -17.90
CA GLN A 71 -5.95 -12.07 -18.75
C GLN A 71 -5.54 -12.26 -20.22
N THR A 72 -6.05 -13.32 -20.84
CA THR A 72 -5.92 -13.55 -22.27
C THR A 72 -7.03 -12.82 -23.03
N ALA A 73 -6.87 -12.66 -24.36
CA ALA A 73 -7.84 -11.98 -25.21
C ALA A 73 -9.27 -12.57 -25.18
N GLY A 74 -9.43 -13.80 -24.69
CA GLY A 74 -10.72 -14.49 -24.52
C GLY A 74 -11.39 -14.30 -23.15
N ALA A 75 -10.91 -13.38 -22.31
CA ALA A 75 -11.34 -13.20 -20.91
C ALA A 75 -11.07 -14.42 -19.99
N GLU A 76 -10.24 -15.35 -20.43
CA GLU A 76 -9.72 -16.45 -19.61
C GLU A 76 -8.53 -15.95 -18.79
N LEU A 77 -8.48 -16.37 -17.53
CA LEU A 77 -7.35 -16.11 -16.63
C LEU A 77 -6.29 -17.17 -16.84
N SER A 78 -5.04 -16.79 -17.07
CA SER A 78 -3.93 -17.73 -17.21
C SER A 78 -2.85 -17.48 -16.16
N ILE A 79 -2.34 -18.54 -15.54
CA ILE A 79 -1.28 -18.44 -14.53
C ILE A 79 0.08 -18.20 -15.18
N THR A 80 0.91 -17.34 -14.59
CA THR A 80 2.29 -17.16 -15.04
C THR A 80 3.24 -18.17 -14.38
N SER A 81 4.49 -18.25 -14.86
CA SER A 81 5.52 -19.08 -14.21
C SER A 81 5.78 -18.62 -12.76
N LEU A 82 5.73 -17.31 -12.50
CA LEU A 82 5.84 -16.76 -11.15
C LEU A 82 4.63 -17.14 -10.30
N GLY A 83 3.42 -17.06 -10.85
CA GLY A 83 2.19 -17.51 -10.18
C GLY A 83 2.25 -18.98 -9.76
N THR A 84 2.78 -19.84 -10.63
CA THR A 84 2.95 -21.27 -10.33
C THR A 84 3.94 -21.51 -9.19
N ALA A 85 5.09 -20.82 -9.22
CA ALA A 85 6.08 -20.90 -8.15
C ALA A 85 5.53 -20.41 -6.80
N MET A 86 4.79 -19.29 -6.81
CA MET A 86 4.15 -18.74 -5.63
C MET A 86 3.06 -19.66 -5.06
N MET A 87 2.24 -20.26 -5.92
CA MET A 87 1.22 -21.23 -5.50
C MET A 87 1.83 -22.46 -4.80
N MET A 88 3.02 -22.91 -5.24
CA MET A 88 3.74 -23.99 -4.56
C MET A 88 4.39 -23.55 -3.24
N ALA A 89 4.92 -22.32 -3.18
CA ALA A 89 5.54 -21.77 -1.98
C ALA A 89 4.52 -21.43 -0.88
N TYR A 90 3.30 -21.06 -1.26
CA TYR A 90 2.22 -20.61 -0.36
C TYR A 90 0.96 -21.48 -0.51
N PRO A 91 0.99 -22.74 -0.07
CA PRO A 91 -0.13 -23.68 -0.27
C PRO A 91 -1.41 -23.30 0.49
N LEU A 92 -1.30 -22.43 1.50
CA LEU A 92 -2.41 -21.92 2.30
C LEU A 92 -2.99 -20.60 1.77
N GLY A 93 -2.39 -20.04 0.72
CA GLY A 93 -2.82 -18.80 0.10
C GLY A 93 -1.81 -17.67 0.23
N ILE A 94 -2.04 -16.64 -0.57
CA ILE A 94 -1.19 -15.46 -0.68
C ILE A 94 -1.97 -14.27 -0.14
N ASP A 95 -1.42 -13.60 0.87
CA ASP A 95 -1.98 -12.37 1.42
C ASP A 95 -1.30 -11.12 0.84
N ASP A 96 -1.86 -9.95 1.16
CA ASP A 96 -1.30 -8.67 0.70
C ASP A 96 0.13 -8.42 1.21
N GLY A 97 0.53 -9.01 2.34
CA GLY A 97 1.89 -8.92 2.86
C GLY A 97 2.90 -9.62 1.95
N VAL A 98 2.55 -10.83 1.50
CA VAL A 98 3.33 -11.57 0.51
C VAL A 98 3.35 -10.80 -0.82
N LEU A 99 2.22 -10.26 -1.27
CA LEU A 99 2.18 -9.43 -2.48
C LEU A 99 3.06 -8.17 -2.36
N CYS A 100 3.08 -7.49 -1.22
CA CYS A 100 3.92 -6.31 -0.98
C CYS A 100 5.43 -6.60 -1.01
N SER A 101 5.83 -7.87 -0.82
CA SER A 101 7.22 -8.29 -1.00
C SER A 101 7.64 -8.31 -2.48
N LEU A 102 6.68 -8.46 -3.40
CA LEU A 102 6.92 -8.47 -4.85
C LEU A 102 7.18 -7.05 -5.38
N PRO A 103 8.31 -6.80 -6.07
CA PRO A 103 8.62 -5.47 -6.60
C PRO A 103 7.55 -4.92 -7.55
N ALA A 104 6.97 -5.75 -8.42
CA ALA A 104 5.94 -5.34 -9.38
C ALA A 104 4.69 -4.81 -8.68
N PHE A 105 4.14 -5.60 -7.75
CA PHE A 105 2.97 -5.21 -6.97
C PHE A 105 3.23 -3.96 -6.14
N ARG A 106 4.37 -3.92 -5.43
CA ARG A 106 4.76 -2.78 -4.60
C ARG A 106 4.88 -1.50 -5.40
N ASN A 107 5.58 -1.53 -6.54
CA ASN A 107 5.74 -0.34 -7.39
C ASN A 107 4.40 0.15 -7.90
N GLN A 108 3.52 -0.76 -8.35
CA GLN A 108 2.22 -0.38 -8.88
C GLN A 108 1.26 0.12 -7.80
N MET A 109 1.34 -0.42 -6.58
CA MET A 109 0.63 0.12 -5.40
C MET A 109 1.12 1.53 -5.06
N TYR A 110 2.43 1.79 -5.13
CA TYR A 110 2.97 3.13 -4.96
C TYR A 110 2.60 4.07 -6.09
N GLU A 111 2.51 3.63 -7.35
CA GLU A 111 2.09 4.51 -8.45
C GLU A 111 0.60 4.86 -8.38
N THR A 112 -0.23 3.88 -8.04
CA THR A 112 -1.70 4.04 -7.97
C THR A 112 -2.13 4.82 -6.72
N ASN A 113 -1.45 4.58 -5.59
CA ASN A 113 -1.75 5.21 -4.31
C ASN A 113 -0.69 6.24 -3.91
N ALA A 114 0.23 6.60 -4.81
CA ALA A 114 1.09 7.75 -4.61
C ALA A 114 0.15 8.89 -4.23
N PRO A 115 0.36 9.56 -3.08
CA PRO A 115 -0.33 10.80 -2.86
C PRO A 115 -0.05 11.61 -4.11
N VAL A 116 -1.11 11.93 -4.87
CA VAL A 116 -1.00 12.91 -5.95
C VAL A 116 -0.32 14.07 -5.24
N VAL A 117 0.92 14.36 -5.61
CA VAL A 117 1.66 15.51 -5.10
C VAL A 117 0.95 16.72 -5.70
N ARG A 118 -0.26 16.99 -5.20
CA ARG A 118 -1.02 18.21 -5.42
C ARG A 118 -0.24 19.20 -4.60
N GLN A 119 0.61 19.92 -5.32
CA GLN A 119 1.65 20.82 -4.83
C GLN A 119 2.86 20.06 -4.28
N ARG A 120 3.97 20.11 -5.03
CA ARG A 120 5.25 20.34 -4.36
C ARG A 120 4.99 21.54 -3.47
N TYR A 121 4.96 21.36 -2.15
CA TYR A 121 5.09 22.49 -1.24
C TYR A 121 6.30 23.25 -1.75
N LEU A 122 6.09 24.44 -2.32
CA LEU A 122 7.18 25.38 -2.52
C LEU A 122 7.84 25.47 -1.14
N PRO A 123 9.18 25.30 -1.05
CA PRO A 123 9.84 25.32 0.24
C PRO A 123 9.39 26.58 0.97
N ASN A 124 8.76 26.43 2.15
CA ASN A 124 8.31 27.59 2.90
C ASN A 124 9.56 28.38 3.25
N SER A 125 9.67 29.60 2.70
CA SER A 125 10.80 30.48 2.97
C SER A 125 10.97 30.76 4.46
N ALA A 126 9.89 30.73 5.24
CA ALA A 126 9.92 30.89 6.69
C ALA A 126 10.65 29.74 7.38
N LEU A 127 10.43 28.49 6.95
CA LEU A 127 11.12 27.30 7.47
C LEU A 127 12.64 27.39 7.24
N GLY A 128 13.06 27.71 6.01
CA GLY A 128 14.48 27.86 5.68
C GLY A 128 15.14 29.06 6.37
N SER A 129 14.41 30.16 6.54
CA SER A 129 14.85 31.32 7.31
C SER A 129 15.02 30.98 8.79
N GLY A 130 14.10 30.20 9.36
CA GLY A 130 14.18 29.71 10.74
C GLY A 130 15.39 28.82 10.97
N PHE A 131 15.63 27.87 10.06
CA PHE A 131 16.80 27.01 10.11
C PHE A 131 18.11 27.80 10.07
N SER A 132 18.21 28.78 9.17
CA SER A 132 19.39 29.66 9.10
C SER A 132 19.58 30.45 10.40
N ALA A 133 18.50 30.97 10.98
CA ALA A 133 18.54 31.69 12.23
C ALA A 133 18.97 30.81 13.43
N GLY A 134 18.57 29.53 13.43
CA GLY A 134 19.01 28.56 14.43
C GLY A 134 20.50 28.24 14.36
N LEU A 135 21.05 28.12 13.13
CA LEU A 135 22.50 27.97 12.92
C LEU A 135 23.29 29.21 13.41
N ASP A 136 22.74 30.40 13.20
CA ASP A 136 23.34 31.68 13.63
C ASP A 136 23.07 32.01 15.11
N ALA A 137 22.44 31.08 15.87
CA ALA A 137 22.11 31.22 17.29
C ALA A 137 21.24 32.44 17.63
N HIS A 138 20.38 32.87 16.71
CA HIS A 138 19.36 33.88 16.99
C HIS A 138 18.36 33.42 18.05
N ARG A 139 17.78 34.37 18.78
CA ARG A 139 16.75 34.13 19.80
C ARG A 139 15.37 33.99 19.15
N LEU A 140 14.48 33.26 19.81
CA LEU A 140 13.06 33.13 19.41
C LEU A 140 12.35 34.48 19.24
N THR A 141 12.75 35.51 19.99
CA THR A 141 12.19 36.87 19.88
C THR A 141 12.56 37.60 18.59
N GLU A 142 13.47 37.04 17.80
CA GLU A 142 13.93 37.57 16.51
C GLU A 142 13.17 36.95 15.33
N ASN A 143 12.16 36.11 15.59
CA ASN A 143 11.24 35.63 14.58
C ASN A 143 10.52 36.83 13.91
N PRO A 144 10.68 37.04 12.59
CA PRO A 144 10.13 38.20 11.90
C PRO A 144 8.62 38.08 11.62
N TYR A 145 8.04 36.90 11.86
CA TYR A 145 6.64 36.60 11.53
C TYR A 145 5.72 36.82 12.74
N PRO A 146 4.49 37.34 12.52
CA PRO A 146 3.48 37.49 13.58
C PRO A 146 3.16 36.15 14.25
N SER A 147 3.02 36.15 15.59
CA SER A 147 2.84 34.92 16.39
C SER A 147 1.61 34.08 16.03
N ASP A 148 0.60 34.66 15.38
CA ASP A 148 -0.64 34.02 14.95
C ASP A 148 -0.61 33.54 13.48
N SER A 149 0.56 33.62 12.83
CA SER A 149 0.73 33.21 11.44
C SER A 149 1.34 31.82 11.29
N ARG A 150 0.97 31.13 10.21
CA ARG A 150 1.58 29.85 9.85
C ARG A 150 3.10 29.96 9.63
N ASP A 151 3.56 31.09 9.09
CA ASP A 151 4.98 31.33 8.86
C ASP A 151 5.76 31.46 10.17
N HIS A 152 5.13 31.93 11.25
CA HIS A 152 5.75 31.93 12.58
C HIS A 152 5.98 30.52 13.10
N GLU A 153 4.99 29.62 12.97
CA GLU A 153 5.15 28.20 13.32
C GLU A 153 6.24 27.53 12.48
N ASP A 154 6.21 27.74 11.16
CA ASP A 154 7.17 27.12 10.25
C ASP A 154 8.60 27.65 10.49
N TRP A 155 8.78 28.93 10.83
CA TRP A 155 10.09 29.47 11.23
C TRP A 155 10.59 28.85 12.54
N LEU A 156 9.71 28.67 13.53
CA LEU A 156 10.07 28.02 14.81
C LEU A 156 10.50 26.56 14.60
N MET A 157 9.79 25.83 13.72
CA MET A 157 10.15 24.46 13.36
C MET A 157 11.56 24.38 12.76
N GLY A 158 11.88 25.28 11.83
CA GLY A 158 13.21 25.30 11.20
C GLY A 158 14.31 25.65 12.20
N TRP A 159 14.06 26.62 13.08
CA TRP A 159 14.99 27.02 14.13
C TRP A 159 15.31 25.89 15.11
N ASP A 160 14.29 25.16 15.57
CA ASP A 160 14.44 24.00 16.46
C ASP A 160 15.20 22.86 15.78
N GLU A 161 14.89 22.59 14.51
CA GLU A 161 15.59 21.57 13.71
C GLU A 161 17.09 21.86 13.57
N ALA A 162 17.49 23.13 13.42
CA ALA A 162 18.90 23.53 13.36
C ALA A 162 19.65 23.25 14.67
N LEU A 163 19.00 23.44 15.83
CA LEU A 163 19.58 23.13 17.13
C LEU A 163 19.72 21.61 17.33
N ASP A 164 18.70 20.85 16.96
CA ASP A 164 18.71 19.39 17.02
C ASP A 164 19.77 18.79 16.08
N GLN A 165 19.95 19.36 14.89
CA GLN A 165 21.01 18.98 13.97
C GLN A 165 22.39 19.27 14.57
N SER A 166 22.60 20.48 15.09
CA SER A 166 23.87 20.87 15.74
C SER A 166 24.21 19.96 16.92
N LYS A 167 23.20 19.54 17.69
CA LYS A 167 23.35 18.59 18.79
C LYS A 167 23.76 17.20 18.28
N ARG A 168 23.07 16.67 17.26
CA ARG A 168 23.40 15.37 16.64
C ARG A 168 24.82 15.37 16.05
N GLU A 169 25.25 16.46 15.43
CA GLU A 169 26.60 16.63 14.89
C GLU A 169 27.66 16.69 16.00
N ALA A 170 27.40 17.41 17.09
CA ALA A 170 28.29 17.41 18.25
C ALA A 170 28.43 16.00 18.88
N GLU A 171 27.33 15.25 18.99
CA GLU A 171 27.31 13.88 19.52
C GLU A 171 28.02 12.88 18.61
N THR A 172 28.01 13.09 17.29
CA THR A 172 28.73 12.23 16.33
C THR A 172 30.22 12.54 16.24
N LEU A 173 30.66 13.77 16.53
CA LEU A 173 32.08 14.13 16.59
C LEU A 173 32.77 13.72 17.91
N LEU A 174 31.99 13.35 18.93
CA LEU A 174 32.48 12.89 20.23
C LEU A 174 32.60 11.36 20.35
N ASN A 175 32.16 10.60 19.34
CA ASN A 175 32.29 9.14 19.22
C ASN A 175 33.32 8.76 18.16
#